data_AF-Q7N9P0-F1
#
_entry.id   AF-Q7N9P0-F1
#
_cell.length_a   1.000
_cell.length_b   1.000
_cell.length_c   1.000
_cell.angle_alpha   90.00
_cell.angle_beta   90.00
_cell.angle_gamma   90.00
#
_symmetry.space_group_name_H-M   'P 1'
#
loop_
_entity.id
_entity.type
_entity.pdbx_description
1 polymer ?
#
loop_
_entity_poly.entity_id
_entity_poly.type
_entity_poly.pdbx_seq_one_letter_code
_entity_poly.pdbx_strand_id
1 'polypeptide(L)'
;MNQHNEFSFSTETKDTFIKQRSGSKAISYDSNGVIDSNNSGTAILLQNGHIVAWGDARYGGELPPEIAQLNDIVSLSATYAAFAALRADRSVVAWGSAGYGGKIPPEIAELNDIVSLSSTYAAFAALRADRSVVTWGSAGYGGELPPDITQLNDIVSLSSAYAAFAALRADRSVVTWGDADYGGELPPDITQLNNIVSLSSAYNSFVAFRADRSIITWTSSHSYVPSRTAQLNDIVSLSINDNAFAALRANRSVVAWGGGYSNYVPSDIAQLNDIVSLSTNDDAFAALRANRSVVVWGRSDRNDVPSEIARLNDIVSLSSTNSAFSALRANRSVVAWGDLDNGGILPLDVAQLNDIVGLSATNSAFAALRADRSVVAWGKPSTGGFVPPEIAKLQDIVSVDSSGSAFTALRTNGKRVGWGGGDIKAHGEYD
;
A
#
# COMPACT_ATOMS: atom_id res chain seq x y z
N MET A 1 50.12 -0.26 15.03
CA MET A 1 49.84 0.49 16.27
C MET A 1 48.45 1.09 16.07
N ASN A 2 47.48 0.57 16.82
CA ASN A 2 46.10 1.02 17.11
C ASN A 2 45.13 1.22 15.92
N GLN A 3 44.19 0.29 15.69
CA GLN A 3 42.89 0.07 16.36
C GLN A 3 41.84 1.14 16.03
N HIS A 4 40.98 0.85 15.05
CA HIS A 4 39.57 1.23 15.06
C HIS A 4 38.76 0.04 14.51
N ASN A 5 37.98 -0.58 15.41
CA ASN A 5 37.00 -1.61 15.09
C ASN A 5 35.85 -0.98 14.31
N GLU A 6 35.71 -1.31 13.03
CA GLU A 6 34.45 -1.17 12.32
C GLU A 6 33.54 -2.34 12.71
N PHE A 7 32.48 -2.03 13.47
CA PHE A 7 31.35 -2.92 13.62
C PHE A 7 30.51 -2.86 12.33
N SER A 8 30.88 -3.68 11.35
CA SER A 8 30.01 -4.01 10.23
C SER A 8 28.88 -4.92 10.74
N PHE A 9 27.66 -4.38 10.87
CA PHE A 9 26.48 -5.25 10.98
C PHE A 9 26.21 -5.86 9.60
N SER A 10 26.55 -7.13 9.46
CA SER A 10 26.16 -7.97 8.33
C SER A 10 24.64 -8.06 8.28
N THR A 11 24.04 -7.53 7.22
CA THR A 11 22.64 -7.75 6.83
C THR A 11 22.45 -9.17 6.31
N GLU A 12 22.57 -10.15 7.21
CA GLU A 12 21.93 -11.47 7.02
C GLU A 12 20.55 -11.46 7.71
N THR A 13 19.63 -10.65 7.21
CA THR A 13 18.21 -10.83 7.50
C THR A 13 17.69 -12.00 6.67
N LYS A 14 17.80 -13.23 7.20
CA LYS A 14 16.97 -14.34 6.75
C LYS A 14 15.51 -13.90 6.80
N ASP A 15 14.75 -14.17 5.74
CA ASP A 15 13.30 -13.96 5.60
C ASP A 15 12.49 -14.38 6.86
N THR A 16 12.34 -13.50 7.85
CA THR A 16 11.60 -13.79 9.10
C THR A 16 10.49 -12.78 9.43
N PHE A 17 10.18 -11.84 8.53
CA PHE A 17 9.12 -10.86 8.75
C PHE A 17 7.77 -11.35 8.22
N ILE A 18 6.72 -11.13 9.03
CA ILE A 18 5.33 -11.38 8.65
C ILE A 18 4.99 -10.45 7.47
N LYS A 19 4.60 -11.02 6.33
CA LYS A 19 4.28 -10.24 5.13
C LYS A 19 2.85 -9.71 5.24
N GLN A 20 2.65 -8.40 5.17
CA GLN A 20 1.31 -7.82 5.06
C GLN A 20 0.90 -7.66 3.60
N ARG A 21 -0.37 -7.96 3.27
CA ARG A 21 -0.96 -7.67 1.96
C ARG A 21 -2.34 -7.03 2.14
N SER A 22 -2.44 -5.73 1.94
CA SER A 22 -3.71 -5.00 1.89
C SER A 22 -4.37 -5.14 0.51
N GLY A 23 -5.69 -5.19 0.47
CA GLY A 23 -6.47 -5.55 -0.71
C GLY A 23 -6.93 -4.38 -1.56
N SER A 24 -7.25 -3.30 -0.89
CA SER A 24 -7.11 -1.98 -1.43
C SER A 24 -5.63 -1.61 -1.30
N LYS A 25 -5.04 -1.01 -2.33
CA LYS A 25 -4.11 0.11 -2.06
C LYS A 25 -4.96 1.26 -1.48
N ALA A 26 -5.65 1.00 -0.37
CA ALA A 26 -6.09 2.03 0.55
C ALA A 26 -4.79 2.74 0.84
N ILE A 27 -4.71 3.95 0.31
CA ILE A 27 -3.62 4.91 0.36
C ILE A 27 -2.50 4.33 1.20
N SER A 28 -1.52 3.70 0.54
CA SER A 28 -0.29 3.28 1.21
C SER A 28 0.32 4.58 1.70
N TYR A 29 -0.03 4.97 2.90
CA TYR A 29 0.43 6.20 3.54
C TYR A 29 1.94 6.15 3.83
N ASP A 30 2.56 4.97 3.67
CA ASP A 30 4.00 4.72 3.67
C ASP A 30 4.57 4.56 2.24
N SER A 31 3.96 5.19 1.23
CA SER A 31 4.46 5.17 -0.15
C SER A 31 5.83 5.83 -0.21
N ASN A 32 6.90 5.02 -0.29
CA ASN A 32 8.15 5.42 -0.92
C ASN A 32 8.09 5.09 -2.42
N GLY A 33 7.02 5.56 -3.06
CA GLY A 33 6.62 5.14 -4.41
C GLY A 33 7.17 6.04 -5.52
N VAL A 34 7.35 5.45 -6.71
CA VAL A 34 7.66 6.21 -7.94
C VAL A 34 6.42 6.83 -8.59
N ILE A 35 5.23 6.52 -8.06
CA ILE A 35 3.94 7.10 -8.42
C ILE A 35 3.09 7.15 -7.15
N ASP A 36 2.40 8.27 -6.94
CA ASP A 36 1.39 8.39 -5.90
C ASP A 36 0.17 9.16 -6.41
N SER A 37 -0.99 8.84 -5.86
CA SER A 37 -2.25 9.48 -6.25
C SER A 37 -3.12 9.73 -5.03
N ASN A 38 -3.76 10.89 -5.07
CA ASN A 38 -4.83 11.23 -4.15
C ASN A 38 -6.19 11.18 -4.86
N ASN A 39 -7.21 11.84 -4.32
CA ASN A 39 -8.56 11.76 -4.84
C ASN A 39 -8.70 12.22 -6.31
N SER A 40 -7.94 13.25 -6.70
CA SER A 40 -8.08 13.85 -8.04
C SER A 40 -6.75 14.33 -8.65
N GLY A 41 -5.62 14.09 -8.00
CA GLY A 41 -4.29 14.40 -8.48
C GLY A 41 -3.41 13.15 -8.47
N THR A 42 -2.45 13.10 -9.39
CA THR A 42 -1.41 12.07 -9.45
C THR A 42 -0.06 12.72 -9.68
N ALA A 43 0.98 12.17 -9.07
CA ALA A 43 2.36 12.57 -9.28
C ALA A 43 3.25 11.34 -9.53
N ILE A 44 4.22 11.45 -10.43
CA ILE A 44 5.25 10.44 -10.69
C ILE A 44 6.64 11.01 -10.44
N LEU A 45 7.50 10.18 -9.87
CA LEU A 45 8.93 10.43 -9.72
C LEU A 45 9.70 9.80 -10.88
N LEU A 46 10.34 10.64 -11.68
CA LEU A 46 11.18 10.24 -12.80
C LEU A 46 12.55 9.75 -12.31
N GLN A 47 13.27 8.97 -13.14
CA GLN A 47 14.59 8.44 -12.76
C GLN A 47 15.66 9.53 -12.54
N ASN A 48 15.47 10.70 -13.13
CA ASN A 48 16.35 11.85 -12.99
C ASN A 48 16.00 12.75 -11.78
N GLY A 49 15.10 12.30 -10.90
CA GLY A 49 14.70 13.04 -9.70
C GLY A 49 13.71 14.18 -9.91
N HIS A 50 13.19 14.37 -11.14
CA HIS A 50 12.10 15.29 -11.42
C HIS A 50 10.73 14.67 -11.12
N ILE A 51 9.72 15.52 -10.90
CA ILE A 51 8.32 15.13 -10.72
C ILE A 51 7.49 15.61 -11.90
N VAL A 52 6.55 14.78 -12.35
CA VAL A 52 5.44 15.19 -13.21
C VAL A 52 4.14 14.96 -12.45
N ALA A 53 3.24 15.95 -12.45
CA ALA A 53 1.93 15.85 -11.82
C ALA A 53 0.81 16.19 -12.82
N TRP A 54 -0.32 15.52 -12.67
CA TRP A 54 -1.52 15.77 -13.47
C TRP A 54 -2.80 15.56 -12.67
N GLY A 55 -3.91 16.13 -13.15
CA GLY A 55 -5.23 16.04 -12.52
C GLY A 55 -5.79 17.42 -12.12
N ASP A 56 -6.64 17.47 -11.09
CA ASP A 56 -7.23 18.72 -10.59
C ASP A 56 -6.20 19.52 -9.78
N ALA A 57 -5.98 20.78 -10.17
CA ALA A 57 -5.05 21.70 -9.50
C ALA A 57 -5.32 21.85 -7.99
N ARG A 58 -6.59 21.78 -7.55
CA ARG A 58 -6.97 21.87 -6.13
C ARG A 58 -6.48 20.70 -5.29
N TYR A 59 -6.13 19.59 -5.96
CA TYR A 59 -5.62 18.37 -5.38
C TYR A 59 -4.14 18.16 -5.72
N GLY A 60 -3.43 19.20 -6.18
CA GLY A 60 -2.02 19.12 -6.54
C GLY A 60 -1.74 18.46 -7.90
N GLY A 61 -2.76 18.38 -8.77
CA GLY A 61 -2.59 17.92 -10.16
C GLY A 61 -1.83 18.91 -11.05
N GLU A 62 -1.52 20.11 -10.55
CA GLU A 62 -0.58 21.04 -11.19
C GLU A 62 0.61 21.27 -10.24
N LEU A 63 1.82 21.14 -10.79
CA LEU A 63 3.05 21.27 -10.02
C LEU A 63 3.48 22.75 -9.96
N PRO A 64 3.76 23.30 -8.76
CA PRO A 64 4.31 24.65 -8.64
C PRO A 64 5.65 24.78 -9.38
N PRO A 65 5.95 25.92 -10.06
CA PRO A 65 7.17 26.09 -10.85
C PRO A 65 8.46 25.84 -10.07
N GLU A 66 8.51 26.24 -8.81
CA GLU A 66 9.65 26.02 -7.91
C GLU A 66 9.90 24.54 -7.62
N ILE A 67 8.84 23.72 -7.56
CA ILE A 67 8.94 22.27 -7.37
C ILE A 67 9.25 21.58 -8.70
N ALA A 68 8.69 22.06 -9.81
CA ALA A 68 8.92 21.50 -11.15
C ALA A 68 10.39 21.57 -11.60
N GLN A 69 11.16 22.52 -11.07
CA GLN A 69 12.59 22.67 -11.35
C GLN A 69 13.48 21.74 -10.53
N LEU A 70 12.96 21.09 -9.48
CA LEU A 70 13.73 20.18 -8.65
C LEU A 70 14.04 18.88 -9.40
N ASN A 71 15.24 18.36 -9.15
CA ASN A 71 15.77 17.14 -9.78
C ASN A 71 16.43 16.20 -8.76
N ASP A 72 16.19 16.43 -7.48
CA ASP A 72 16.77 15.70 -6.36
C ASP A 72 15.69 15.03 -5.50
N ILE A 73 14.50 14.82 -6.04
CA ILE A 73 13.41 14.13 -5.34
C ILE A 73 13.73 12.64 -5.27
N VAL A 74 13.53 12.05 -4.09
CA VAL A 74 13.79 10.63 -3.83
C VAL A 74 12.56 9.85 -3.39
N SER A 75 11.52 10.53 -2.93
CA SER A 75 10.26 9.89 -2.50
C SER A 75 9.07 10.85 -2.59
N LEU A 76 7.87 10.29 -2.79
CA LEU A 76 6.58 10.98 -2.88
C LEU A 76 5.59 10.35 -1.91
N SER A 77 4.83 11.17 -1.20
CA SER A 77 3.73 10.76 -0.34
C SER A 77 2.51 11.65 -0.59
N ALA A 78 1.31 11.08 -0.58
CA ALA A 78 0.06 11.80 -0.78
C ALA A 78 -0.87 11.72 0.45
N THR A 79 -1.59 12.82 0.72
CA THR A 79 -2.85 12.82 1.50
C THR A 79 -4.03 12.84 0.53
N TYR A 80 -5.27 13.00 1.00
CA TYR A 80 -6.44 13.05 0.12
C TYR A 80 -6.42 14.18 -0.92
N ALA A 81 -5.73 15.29 -0.66
CA ALA A 81 -5.70 16.45 -1.56
C ALA A 81 -4.38 17.21 -1.61
N ALA A 82 -3.29 16.63 -1.11
CA ALA A 82 -1.96 17.21 -1.16
C ALA A 82 -0.89 16.15 -1.40
N PHE A 83 0.30 16.61 -1.75
CA PHE A 83 1.50 15.81 -1.88
C PHE A 83 2.63 16.41 -1.06
N ALA A 84 3.52 15.55 -0.58
CA ALA A 84 4.81 15.90 -0.02
C ALA A 84 5.90 15.07 -0.71
N ALA A 85 7.06 15.68 -0.95
CA ALA A 85 8.18 15.04 -1.59
C ALA A 85 9.45 15.21 -0.77
N LEU A 86 10.13 14.10 -0.50
CA LEU A 86 11.43 14.08 0.18
C LEU A 86 12.53 14.29 -0.86
N ARG A 87 13.45 15.20 -0.55
CA ARG A 87 14.62 15.52 -1.36
C ARG A 87 15.85 14.76 -0.87
N ALA A 88 16.83 14.58 -1.75
CA ALA A 88 18.09 13.90 -1.45
C ALA A 88 18.91 14.63 -0.37
N ASP A 89 18.73 15.94 -0.25
CA ASP A 89 19.30 16.77 0.82
C ASP A 89 18.56 16.66 2.16
N ARG A 90 17.58 15.75 2.27
CA ARG A 90 16.73 15.50 3.45
C ARG A 90 15.81 16.66 3.85
N SER A 91 15.59 17.63 2.97
CA SER A 91 14.50 18.59 3.09
C SER A 91 13.21 18.05 2.45
N VAL A 92 12.09 18.73 2.71
CA VAL A 92 10.77 18.34 2.21
C VAL A 92 10.08 19.53 1.53
N VAL A 93 9.39 19.25 0.42
CA VAL A 93 8.49 20.20 -0.26
C VAL A 93 7.08 19.63 -0.31
N ALA A 94 6.05 20.48 -0.29
CA ALA A 94 4.66 20.06 -0.38
C ALA A 94 3.86 21.00 -1.28
N TRP A 95 2.80 20.46 -1.89
CA TRP A 95 1.88 21.23 -2.73
C TRP A 95 0.47 20.62 -2.72
N GLY A 96 -0.49 21.34 -3.31
CA GLY A 96 -1.91 20.99 -3.29
C GLY A 96 -2.67 21.74 -2.20
N SER A 97 -3.72 21.14 -1.66
CA SER A 97 -4.61 21.80 -0.71
C SER A 97 -3.94 22.03 0.65
N ALA A 98 -3.85 23.29 1.08
CA ALA A 98 -3.24 23.67 2.36
C ALA A 98 -3.91 22.97 3.56
N GLY A 99 -5.24 22.81 3.54
CA GLY A 99 -5.99 22.12 4.61
C GLY A 99 -5.71 20.62 4.72
N TYR A 100 -5.01 20.04 3.74
CA TYR A 100 -4.61 18.62 3.70
C TYR A 100 -3.08 18.46 3.73
N GLY A 101 -2.35 19.50 4.15
CA GLY A 101 -0.88 19.45 4.27
C GLY A 101 -0.11 19.95 3.04
N GLY A 102 -0.78 20.54 2.04
CA GLY A 102 -0.14 21.09 0.84
C GLY A 102 0.68 22.37 1.08
N LYS A 103 0.78 22.83 2.34
CA LYS A 103 1.66 23.91 2.77
C LYS A 103 2.44 23.47 4.00
N ILE A 104 3.76 23.56 3.93
CA ILE A 104 4.66 23.21 5.03
C ILE A 104 4.79 24.41 5.99
N PRO A 105 4.72 24.21 7.32
CA PRO A 105 5.08 25.22 8.31
C PRO A 105 6.55 25.66 8.19
N PRO A 106 6.89 26.94 8.39
CA PRO A 106 8.27 27.44 8.22
C PRO A 106 9.33 26.65 8.99
N GLU A 107 9.01 26.25 10.23
CA GLU A 107 9.89 25.48 11.10
C GLU A 107 10.21 24.07 10.57
N ILE A 108 9.32 23.49 9.78
CA ILE A 108 9.53 22.20 9.10
C ILE A 108 10.26 22.41 7.77
N ALA A 109 9.96 23.51 7.07
CA ALA A 109 10.59 23.85 5.79
C ALA A 109 12.11 24.12 5.91
N GLU A 110 12.59 24.49 7.10
CA GLU A 110 14.02 24.70 7.38
C GLU A 110 14.78 23.41 7.74
N LEU A 111 14.08 22.28 7.91
CA LEU A 111 14.70 21.00 8.26
C LEU A 111 15.45 20.37 7.08
N ASN A 112 16.58 19.75 7.38
CA ASN A 112 17.44 19.04 6.44
C ASN A 112 17.90 17.67 7.00
N ASP A 113 17.08 17.10 7.87
CA ASP A 113 17.34 15.82 8.53
C ASP A 113 16.14 14.86 8.46
N ILE A 114 15.16 15.13 7.58
CA ILE A 114 14.05 14.20 7.34
C ILE A 114 14.57 12.93 6.67
N VAL A 115 14.18 11.77 7.18
CA VAL A 115 14.58 10.46 6.65
C VAL A 115 13.44 9.68 6.04
N SER A 116 12.20 9.93 6.45
CA SER A 116 11.01 9.31 5.85
C SER A 116 9.76 10.14 6.06
N LEU A 117 8.80 9.96 5.16
CA LEU A 117 7.47 10.56 5.22
C LEU A 117 6.43 9.44 5.39
N SER A 118 5.41 9.72 6.20
CA SER A 118 4.16 8.96 6.27
C SER A 118 3.00 9.95 6.21
N SER A 119 1.86 9.54 5.66
CA SER A 119 0.66 10.39 5.58
C SER A 119 -0.54 9.79 6.33
N THR A 120 -1.59 10.56 6.54
CA THR A 120 -2.94 10.07 6.80
C THR A 120 -3.84 10.65 5.73
N TYR A 121 -5.14 10.54 5.87
CA TYR A 121 -6.08 11.14 4.92
C TYR A 121 -5.87 12.65 4.76
N ALA A 122 -5.41 13.38 5.78
CA ALA A 122 -5.25 14.84 5.70
C ALA A 122 -4.03 15.42 6.45
N ALA A 123 -3.09 14.59 6.89
CA ALA A 123 -1.87 15.04 7.55
C ALA A 123 -0.64 14.28 7.07
N PHE A 124 0.54 14.85 7.32
CA PHE A 124 1.82 14.20 7.13
C PHE A 124 2.57 14.13 8.45
N ALA A 125 3.38 13.08 8.60
CA ALA A 125 4.36 12.91 9.65
C ALA A 125 5.72 12.62 9.00
N ALA A 126 6.75 13.30 9.48
CA ALA A 126 8.12 13.12 9.01
C ALA A 126 8.99 12.62 10.16
N LEU A 127 9.66 11.48 9.95
CA LEU A 127 10.67 10.97 10.85
C LEU A 127 12.00 11.66 10.56
N ARG A 128 12.66 12.14 11.60
CA ARG A 128 13.95 12.83 11.53
C ARG A 128 15.10 11.89 11.86
N ALA A 129 16.31 12.25 11.42
CA ALA A 129 17.53 11.46 11.67
C ALA A 129 17.89 11.37 13.16
N ASP A 130 17.45 12.34 13.95
CA ASP A 130 17.56 12.35 15.42
C ASP A 130 16.47 11.50 16.12
N ARG A 131 15.66 10.77 15.35
CA ARG A 131 14.55 9.92 15.81
C ARG A 131 13.40 10.66 16.49
N SER A 132 13.32 11.98 16.32
CA SER A 132 12.11 12.75 16.61
C SER A 132 11.16 12.75 15.40
N VAL A 133 9.93 13.24 15.61
CA VAL A 133 8.89 13.32 14.58
C VAL A 133 8.36 14.75 14.52
N VAL A 134 8.09 15.24 13.31
CA VAL A 134 7.34 16.47 13.07
C VAL A 134 6.10 16.16 12.23
N THR A 135 5.02 16.90 12.43
CA THR A 135 3.76 16.69 11.72
C THR A 135 3.20 18.01 11.18
N TRP A 136 2.39 17.93 10.13
CA TRP A 136 1.65 19.07 9.61
C TRP A 136 0.40 18.61 8.86
N GLY A 137 -0.49 19.56 8.54
CA GLY A 137 -1.78 19.31 7.91
C GLY A 137 -2.92 19.42 8.91
N SER A 138 -3.97 18.64 8.73
CA SER A 138 -5.18 18.74 9.57
C SER A 138 -4.95 18.14 10.96
N ALA A 139 -5.15 18.94 12.01
CA ALA A 139 -5.00 18.52 13.41
C ALA A 139 -5.84 17.27 13.75
N GLY A 140 -7.10 17.23 13.30
CA GLY A 140 -8.01 16.09 13.53
C GLY A 140 -7.59 14.80 12.82
N TYR A 141 -6.59 14.83 11.95
CA TYR A 141 -6.05 13.67 11.25
C TYR A 141 -4.59 13.39 11.64
N GLY A 142 -4.12 13.95 12.75
CA GLY A 142 -2.75 13.75 13.26
C GLY A 142 -1.73 14.80 12.80
N GLY A 143 -2.20 15.92 12.22
CA GLY A 143 -1.36 17.05 11.80
C GLY A 143 -0.80 17.89 12.96
N GLU A 144 -1.21 17.61 14.20
CA GLU A 144 -0.64 18.17 15.41
C GLU A 144 -0.12 17.05 16.31
N LEU A 145 1.10 17.22 16.83
CA LEU A 145 1.75 16.22 17.66
C LEU A 145 1.52 16.52 19.16
N PRO A 146 1.05 15.56 19.96
CA PRO A 146 0.87 15.73 21.40
C PRO A 146 2.18 16.07 22.13
N PRO A 147 2.17 16.93 23.18
CA PRO A 147 3.38 17.34 23.89
C PRO A 147 4.27 16.18 24.37
N ASP A 148 3.68 15.12 24.89
CA ASP A 148 4.42 13.96 25.39
C ASP A 148 5.18 13.21 24.28
N ILE A 149 4.72 13.33 23.03
CA ILE A 149 5.38 12.73 21.85
C ILE A 149 6.41 13.69 21.25
N THR A 150 6.19 15.01 21.33
CA THR A 150 7.15 16.03 20.83
C THR A 150 8.53 15.96 21.49
N GLN A 151 8.61 15.42 22.71
CA GLN A 151 9.86 15.29 23.46
C GLN A 151 10.62 13.98 23.17
N LEU A 152 10.03 13.07 22.37
CA LEU A 152 10.63 11.78 22.07
C LEU A 152 11.72 11.91 20.98
N ASN A 153 12.79 11.15 21.18
CA ASN A 153 13.95 11.05 20.28
C ASN A 153 14.39 9.58 20.11
N ASP A 154 13.44 8.67 20.25
CA ASP A 154 13.66 7.24 20.17
C ASP A 154 12.67 6.55 19.21
N ILE A 155 11.99 7.31 18.34
CA ILE A 155 11.10 6.76 17.32
C ILE A 155 11.92 6.06 16.23
N VAL A 156 11.55 4.83 15.91
CA VAL A 156 12.24 3.97 14.95
C VAL A 156 11.46 3.82 13.66
N SER A 157 10.13 3.77 13.73
CA SER A 157 9.28 3.67 12.55
C SER A 157 7.90 4.27 12.80
N LEU A 158 7.29 4.75 11.72
CA LEU A 158 5.91 5.23 11.69
C LEU A 158 5.02 4.21 10.98
N SER A 159 3.73 4.24 11.28
CA SER A 159 2.67 3.55 10.56
C SER A 159 1.41 4.40 10.65
N SER A 160 0.61 4.42 9.59
CA SER A 160 -0.56 5.29 9.51
C SER A 160 -1.85 4.52 9.20
N ALA A 161 -2.90 4.82 9.94
CA ALA A 161 -4.28 4.51 9.59
C ALA A 161 -4.93 5.71 8.89
N TYR A 162 -6.23 5.65 8.62
CA TYR A 162 -6.94 6.71 7.90
C TYR A 162 -6.81 8.10 8.53
N ALA A 163 -6.90 8.24 9.85
CA ALA A 163 -6.84 9.54 10.55
C ALA A 163 -5.93 9.55 11.79
N ALA A 164 -5.07 8.54 11.92
CA ALA A 164 -4.19 8.38 13.07
C ALA A 164 -2.83 7.83 12.66
N PHE A 165 -1.84 8.10 13.49
CA PHE A 165 -0.49 7.55 13.38
C PHE A 165 -0.15 6.70 14.60
N ALA A 166 0.69 5.71 14.38
CA ALA A 166 1.33 4.92 15.42
C ALA A 166 2.85 4.93 15.18
N ALA A 167 3.62 5.11 16.24
CA ALA A 167 5.08 5.12 16.19
C ALA A 167 5.66 4.04 17.10
N LEU A 168 6.58 3.24 16.55
CA LEU A 168 7.36 2.26 17.29
C LEU A 168 8.58 2.94 17.88
N ARG A 169 8.78 2.79 19.19
CA ARG A 169 9.94 3.32 19.91
C ARG A 169 11.06 2.29 20.02
N ALA A 170 12.28 2.75 20.25
CA ALA A 170 13.47 1.89 20.36
C ALA A 170 13.40 0.93 21.57
N ASP A 171 12.64 1.30 22.59
CA ASP A 171 12.33 0.47 23.76
C ASP A 171 11.23 -0.58 23.49
N ARG A 172 10.77 -0.70 22.24
CA ARG A 172 9.71 -1.62 21.77
C ARG A 172 8.32 -1.34 22.35
N SER A 173 8.11 -0.14 22.89
CA SER A 173 6.78 0.41 23.17
C SER A 173 6.22 1.16 21.95
N VAL A 174 4.95 1.54 22.01
CA VAL A 174 4.24 2.23 20.93
C VAL A 174 3.61 3.49 21.50
N VAL A 175 3.61 4.57 20.72
CA VAL A 175 2.81 5.77 20.96
C VAL A 175 1.92 6.04 19.76
N THR A 176 0.77 6.65 19.99
CA THR A 176 -0.23 6.96 18.95
C THR A 176 -0.72 8.38 19.08
N TRP A 177 -1.18 8.95 17.97
CA TRP A 177 -1.87 10.25 17.95
C TRP A 177 -2.79 10.37 16.73
N GLY A 178 -3.62 11.41 16.73
CA GLY A 178 -4.68 11.62 15.74
C GLY A 178 -6.04 11.24 16.28
N ASP A 179 -6.96 10.86 15.40
CA ASP A 179 -8.35 10.56 15.76
C ASP A 179 -8.45 9.23 16.54
N ALA A 180 -9.09 9.27 17.72
CA ALA A 180 -9.28 8.12 18.59
C ALA A 180 -10.11 7.01 17.93
N ASP A 181 -11.09 7.35 17.08
CA ASP A 181 -11.95 6.39 16.38
C ASP A 181 -11.16 5.57 15.33
N TYR A 182 -9.96 6.03 14.97
CA TYR A 182 -9.05 5.38 14.02
C TYR A 182 -7.76 4.88 14.68
N GLY A 183 -7.74 4.74 16.01
CA GLY A 183 -6.60 4.20 16.76
C GLY A 183 -5.56 5.24 17.20
N GLY A 184 -5.92 6.53 17.20
CA GLY A 184 -5.09 7.61 17.75
C GLY A 184 -4.91 7.54 19.27
N GLU A 185 -5.77 6.79 19.97
CA GLU A 185 -5.63 6.49 21.40
C GLU A 185 -5.23 5.03 21.60
N LEU A 186 -4.18 4.81 22.41
CA LEU A 186 -3.64 3.49 22.68
C LEU A 186 -4.37 2.87 23.90
N PRO A 187 -4.98 1.68 23.77
CA PRO A 187 -5.59 0.99 24.90
C PRO A 187 -4.61 0.74 26.07
N PRO A 188 -5.04 0.86 27.35
CA PRO A 188 -4.17 0.69 28.51
C PRO A 188 -3.36 -0.61 28.52
N ASP A 189 -3.94 -1.73 28.09
CA ASP A 189 -3.26 -3.03 28.04
C ASP A 189 -2.09 -3.05 27.05
N ILE A 190 -2.06 -2.15 26.07
CA ILE A 190 -0.99 -2.02 25.07
C ILE A 190 0.08 -1.03 25.54
N THR A 191 -0.30 0.01 26.30
CA THR A 191 0.63 1.03 26.83
C THR A 191 1.78 0.44 27.66
N GLN A 192 1.57 -0.73 28.27
CA GLN A 192 2.56 -1.39 29.12
C GLN A 192 3.44 -2.41 28.36
N LEU A 193 3.20 -2.60 27.07
CA LEU A 193 3.97 -3.54 26.25
C LEU A 193 5.31 -2.94 25.83
N ASN A 194 6.36 -3.75 25.95
CA ASN A 194 7.74 -3.44 25.54
C ASN A 194 8.34 -4.54 24.67
N ASN A 195 7.48 -5.29 23.97
CA ASN A 195 7.87 -6.40 23.12
C ASN A 195 7.32 -6.27 21.70
N ILE A 196 6.89 -5.08 21.28
CA ILE A 196 6.49 -4.83 19.91
C ILE A 196 7.73 -4.77 19.02
N VAL A 197 7.71 -5.50 17.90
CA VAL A 197 8.83 -5.58 16.95
C VAL A 197 8.54 -4.90 15.62
N SER A 198 7.27 -4.78 15.25
CA SER A 198 6.84 -4.05 14.06
C SER A 198 5.38 -3.64 14.16
N LEU A 199 5.06 -2.55 13.47
CA LEU A 199 3.71 -2.04 13.31
C LEU A 199 3.22 -2.23 11.88
N SER A 200 1.92 -2.22 11.74
CA SER A 200 1.19 -2.39 10.50
C SER A 200 -0.17 -1.71 10.68
N SER A 201 -0.76 -1.24 9.58
CA SER A 201 -2.06 -0.57 9.60
C SER A 201 -3.00 -1.15 8.56
N ALA A 202 -4.29 -1.04 8.88
CA ALA A 202 -5.42 -1.19 7.98
C ALA A 202 -6.10 0.18 7.83
N TYR A 203 -7.16 0.26 7.02
CA TYR A 203 -7.92 1.50 6.83
C TYR A 203 -8.24 2.21 8.15
N ASN A 204 -8.87 1.50 9.09
CA ASN A 204 -9.20 2.06 10.40
C ASN A 204 -8.37 1.50 11.55
N SER A 205 -7.48 0.53 11.32
CA SER A 205 -6.90 -0.30 12.40
C SER A 205 -5.39 -0.26 12.45
N PHE A 206 -4.84 -0.54 13.63
CA PHE A 206 -3.43 -0.90 13.76
C PHE A 206 -3.26 -2.34 14.20
N VAL A 207 -2.14 -2.91 13.79
CA VAL A 207 -1.66 -4.22 14.18
C VAL A 207 -0.21 -4.10 14.66
N ALA A 208 0.06 -4.57 15.86
CA ALA A 208 1.41 -4.71 16.39
C ALA A 208 1.80 -6.19 16.43
N PHE A 209 2.97 -6.48 15.87
CA PHE A 209 3.62 -7.78 15.96
C PHE A 209 4.53 -7.80 17.17
N ARG A 210 4.45 -8.88 17.95
CA ARG A 210 5.20 -9.03 19.18
C ARG A 210 6.38 -9.99 19.01
N ALA A 211 7.39 -9.85 19.85
CA ALA A 211 8.60 -10.68 19.83
C ALA A 211 8.31 -12.17 20.08
N ASP A 212 7.18 -12.49 20.73
CA ASP A 212 6.67 -13.85 20.95
C ASP A 212 5.87 -14.41 19.76
N ARG A 213 5.85 -13.68 18.63
CA ARG A 213 5.10 -13.97 17.39
C ARG A 213 3.57 -13.89 17.52
N SER A 214 3.06 -13.43 18.66
CA SER A 214 1.66 -13.04 18.76
C SER A 214 1.40 -11.69 18.08
N ILE A 215 0.13 -11.41 17.81
CA ILE A 215 -0.31 -10.12 17.30
C ILE A 215 -1.28 -9.48 18.28
N ILE A 216 -1.31 -8.16 18.29
CA ILE A 216 -2.36 -7.38 18.94
C ILE A 216 -2.86 -6.32 17.97
N THR A 217 -4.15 -6.05 18.01
CA THR A 217 -4.77 -5.00 17.20
C THR A 217 -5.42 -3.99 18.12
N TRP A 218 -5.50 -2.74 17.66
CA TRP A 218 -6.33 -1.73 18.29
C TRP A 218 -6.98 -0.86 17.23
N THR A 219 -8.24 -0.54 17.50
CA THR A 219 -9.17 0.41 16.87
C THR A 219 -10.60 -0.12 16.99
N SER A 220 -11.58 0.54 16.35
CA SER A 220 -13.01 0.25 16.13
C SER A 220 -13.51 -1.04 16.77
N SER A 221 -14.63 -0.94 17.49
CA SER A 221 -15.24 -1.97 18.34
C SER A 221 -15.36 -3.40 17.75
N HIS A 222 -15.15 -3.59 16.45
CA HIS A 222 -15.19 -4.86 15.73
C HIS A 222 -13.82 -5.48 15.40
N SER A 223 -12.70 -4.78 15.61
CA SER A 223 -11.34 -5.22 15.22
C SER A 223 -10.58 -5.98 16.30
N TYR A 224 -11.18 -6.25 17.47
CA TYR A 224 -10.55 -7.02 18.55
C TYR A 224 -10.14 -8.41 18.06
N VAL A 225 -8.87 -8.76 18.24
CA VAL A 225 -8.39 -10.13 18.00
C VAL A 225 -9.16 -11.07 18.93
N PRO A 226 -9.93 -12.05 18.40
CA PRO A 226 -10.58 -13.04 19.25
C PRO A 226 -9.55 -13.75 20.12
N SER A 227 -9.92 -14.08 21.36
CA SER A 227 -9.00 -14.71 22.33
C SER A 227 -8.29 -15.96 21.79
N ARG A 228 -8.95 -16.75 20.94
CA ARG A 228 -8.35 -17.90 20.24
C ARG A 228 -7.26 -17.50 19.24
N THR A 229 -7.44 -16.40 18.52
CA THR A 229 -6.47 -15.85 17.56
C THR A 229 -5.30 -15.18 18.29
N ALA A 230 -5.56 -14.52 19.42
CA ALA A 230 -4.54 -13.87 20.24
C ALA A 230 -3.54 -14.87 20.85
N GLN A 231 -3.92 -16.15 20.96
CA GLN A 231 -3.06 -17.24 21.43
C GLN A 231 -2.18 -17.83 20.31
N LEU A 232 -2.37 -17.44 19.06
CA LEU A 232 -1.56 -17.93 17.94
C LEU A 232 -0.18 -17.27 17.96
N ASN A 233 0.85 -18.08 17.81
CA ASN A 233 2.25 -17.68 17.69
C ASN A 233 2.88 -18.15 16.36
N ASP A 234 2.04 -18.64 15.45
CA ASP A 234 2.42 -19.19 14.15
C ASP A 234 1.86 -18.38 12.98
N ILE A 235 1.39 -17.15 13.21
CA ILE A 235 0.96 -16.25 12.13
C ILE A 235 2.18 -15.83 11.31
N VAL A 236 2.11 -16.03 9.99
CA VAL A 236 3.20 -15.72 9.03
C VAL A 236 2.86 -14.59 8.07
N SER A 237 1.58 -14.29 7.86
CA SER A 237 1.12 -13.19 7.00
C SER A 237 -0.26 -12.72 7.44
N LEU A 238 -0.50 -11.42 7.34
CA LEU A 238 -1.81 -10.81 7.53
C LEU A 238 -2.28 -10.16 6.23
N SER A 239 -3.53 -10.42 5.88
CA SER A 239 -4.24 -9.71 4.85
C SER A 239 -5.43 -8.99 5.46
N ILE A 240 -5.68 -7.79 4.97
CA ILE A 240 -6.69 -6.90 5.55
C ILE A 240 -7.52 -6.31 4.42
N ASN A 241 -8.82 -6.20 4.68
CA ASN A 241 -9.75 -5.41 3.90
C ASN A 241 -10.43 -4.39 4.82
N ASP A 242 -11.44 -3.66 4.33
CA ASP A 242 -12.02 -2.52 5.05
C ASP A 242 -12.60 -2.89 6.42
N ASN A 243 -13.03 -4.15 6.59
CA ASN A 243 -13.79 -4.57 7.77
C ASN A 243 -13.21 -5.80 8.48
N ALA A 244 -12.35 -6.59 7.83
CA ALA A 244 -11.91 -7.89 8.31
C ALA A 244 -10.42 -8.15 8.09
N PHE A 245 -9.90 -9.06 8.90
CA PHE A 245 -8.55 -9.56 8.87
C PHE A 245 -8.55 -11.05 8.52
N ALA A 246 -7.56 -11.47 7.76
CA ALA A 246 -7.23 -12.87 7.58
C ALA A 246 -5.74 -13.10 7.88
N ALA A 247 -5.44 -14.06 8.75
CA ALA A 247 -4.09 -14.47 9.06
C ALA A 247 -3.78 -15.82 8.42
N LEU A 248 -2.73 -15.86 7.59
CA LEU A 248 -2.11 -17.09 7.16
C LEU A 248 -1.15 -17.58 8.27
N ARG A 249 -1.27 -18.86 8.61
CA ARG A 249 -0.46 -19.52 9.63
C ARG A 249 0.65 -20.35 8.99
N ALA A 250 1.71 -20.65 9.76
CA ALA A 250 2.86 -21.43 9.32
C ALA A 250 2.48 -22.85 8.88
N ASN A 251 1.41 -23.40 9.46
CA ASN A 251 0.83 -24.68 9.05
C ASN A 251 -0.06 -24.59 7.79
N ARG A 252 -0.05 -23.45 7.09
CA ARG A 252 -0.82 -23.17 5.87
C ARG A 252 -2.34 -23.20 6.02
N SER A 253 -2.84 -23.08 7.24
CA SER A 253 -4.25 -22.79 7.52
C SER A 253 -4.48 -21.27 7.64
N VAL A 254 -5.74 -20.87 7.57
CA VAL A 254 -6.14 -19.46 7.67
C VAL A 254 -7.15 -19.28 8.79
N VAL A 255 -7.05 -18.17 9.51
CA VAL A 255 -8.08 -17.68 10.44
C VAL A 255 -8.50 -16.29 10.02
N ALA A 256 -9.77 -15.94 10.23
CA ALA A 256 -10.29 -14.61 9.96
C ALA A 256 -11.06 -14.09 11.18
N TRP A 257 -11.07 -12.77 11.32
CA TRP A 257 -11.82 -12.05 12.35
C TRP A 257 -12.13 -10.63 11.87
N GLY A 258 -12.89 -9.87 12.66
CA GLY A 258 -13.30 -8.52 12.32
C GLY A 258 -14.81 -8.40 12.16
N GLY A 259 -15.24 -7.43 11.35
CA GLY A 259 -16.63 -7.17 10.98
C GLY A 259 -16.97 -7.59 9.55
N GLY A 260 -18.26 -7.42 9.20
CA GLY A 260 -18.77 -7.65 7.86
C GLY A 260 -18.88 -9.11 7.45
N TYR A 261 -18.92 -9.36 6.13
CA TYR A 261 -19.13 -10.68 5.53
C TYR A 261 -17.88 -11.57 5.48
N SER A 262 -16.73 -11.00 5.81
CA SER A 262 -15.41 -11.66 5.70
C SER A 262 -14.80 -12.03 7.06
N ASN A 263 -15.56 -11.88 8.14
CA ASN A 263 -15.08 -12.06 9.51
C ASN A 263 -14.91 -13.51 9.96
N TYR A 264 -15.33 -14.50 9.17
CA TYR A 264 -15.05 -15.91 9.43
C TYR A 264 -14.62 -16.63 8.15
N VAL A 265 -13.81 -17.67 8.33
CA VAL A 265 -13.42 -18.58 7.25
C VAL A 265 -14.47 -19.68 7.13
N PRO A 266 -15.09 -19.88 5.95
CA PRO A 266 -16.01 -20.99 5.71
C PRO A 266 -15.40 -22.35 6.08
N SER A 267 -16.22 -23.31 6.53
CA SER A 267 -15.72 -24.57 7.12
C SER A 267 -14.90 -25.44 6.16
N ASP A 268 -15.26 -25.42 4.89
CA ASP A 268 -14.57 -26.07 3.77
C ASP A 268 -13.18 -25.46 3.52
N ILE A 269 -13.03 -24.15 3.69
CA ILE A 269 -11.74 -23.46 3.61
C ILE A 269 -10.94 -23.61 4.92
N ALA A 270 -11.60 -23.60 6.07
CA ALA A 270 -10.97 -23.68 7.39
C ALA A 270 -10.29 -25.05 7.65
N GLN A 271 -10.66 -26.09 6.90
CA GLN A 271 -10.03 -27.41 6.93
C GLN A 271 -8.78 -27.51 6.06
N LEU A 272 -8.53 -26.51 5.20
CA LEU A 272 -7.37 -26.50 4.31
C LEU A 272 -6.07 -26.22 5.09
N ASN A 273 -5.01 -26.91 4.68
CA ASN A 273 -3.66 -26.80 5.22
C ASN A 273 -2.63 -26.66 4.08
N ASP A 274 -3.07 -26.12 2.95
CA ASP A 274 -2.29 -25.94 1.75
C ASP A 274 -2.37 -24.51 1.18
N ILE A 275 -2.87 -23.54 1.96
CA ILE A 275 -2.88 -22.13 1.55
C ILE A 275 -1.46 -21.59 1.51
N VAL A 276 -1.08 -20.95 0.39
CA VAL A 276 0.26 -20.39 0.18
C VAL A 276 0.29 -18.88 0.21
N SER A 277 -0.79 -18.21 -0.20
CA SER A 277 -0.87 -16.75 -0.14
C SER A 277 -2.31 -16.26 -0.14
N LEU A 278 -2.51 -15.08 0.42
CA LEU A 278 -3.78 -14.36 0.42
C LEU A 278 -3.68 -13.12 -0.48
N SER A 279 -4.80 -12.77 -1.10
CA SER A 279 -5.08 -11.50 -1.78
C SER A 279 -6.43 -10.99 -1.30
N THR A 280 -6.62 -9.68 -1.28
CA THR A 280 -7.84 -9.07 -0.72
C THR A 280 -8.41 -8.06 -1.68
N ASN A 281 -9.72 -7.84 -1.61
CA ASN A 281 -10.36 -6.61 -2.07
C ASN A 281 -11.10 -6.00 -0.87
N ASP A 282 -11.91 -4.95 -1.02
CA ASP A 282 -12.53 -4.24 0.10
C ASP A 282 -13.46 -5.13 0.94
N ASP A 283 -14.03 -6.18 0.35
CA ASP A 283 -15.12 -6.98 0.92
C ASP A 283 -14.86 -8.50 0.97
N ALA A 284 -13.78 -8.99 0.39
CA ALA A 284 -13.50 -10.41 0.22
C ALA A 284 -11.99 -10.76 0.24
N PHE A 285 -11.72 -12.04 0.48
CA PHE A 285 -10.39 -12.64 0.49
C PHE A 285 -10.31 -13.75 -0.55
N ALA A 286 -9.23 -13.78 -1.32
CA ALA A 286 -8.87 -14.87 -2.21
C ALA A 286 -7.60 -15.56 -1.70
N ALA A 287 -7.64 -16.89 -1.56
CA ALA A 287 -6.50 -17.70 -1.16
C ALA A 287 -6.01 -18.58 -2.31
N LEU A 288 -4.73 -18.45 -2.64
CA LEU A 288 -4.02 -19.37 -3.52
C LEU A 288 -3.60 -20.60 -2.72
N ARG A 289 -3.88 -21.78 -3.25
CA ARG A 289 -3.50 -23.07 -2.68
C ARG A 289 -2.24 -23.63 -3.33
N ALA A 290 -1.55 -24.53 -2.65
CA ALA A 290 -0.32 -25.16 -3.13
C ALA A 290 -0.53 -26.01 -4.38
N ASN A 291 -1.74 -26.53 -4.58
CA ASN A 291 -2.17 -27.20 -5.81
C ASN A 291 -2.51 -26.22 -6.96
N ARG A 292 -2.24 -24.92 -6.79
CA ARG A 292 -2.49 -23.84 -7.76
C ARG A 292 -3.97 -23.61 -8.12
N SER A 293 -4.89 -24.03 -7.27
CA SER A 293 -6.29 -23.59 -7.33
C SER A 293 -6.51 -22.39 -6.42
N VAL A 294 -7.64 -21.70 -6.60
CA VAL A 294 -8.05 -20.55 -5.78
C VAL A 294 -9.33 -20.87 -5.02
N VAL A 295 -9.44 -20.38 -3.79
CA VAL A 295 -10.68 -20.34 -3.00
C VAL A 295 -10.93 -18.91 -2.54
N VAL A 296 -12.18 -18.50 -2.43
CA VAL A 296 -12.55 -17.13 -2.05
C VAL A 296 -13.63 -17.18 -0.97
N TRP A 297 -13.60 -16.22 -0.05
CA TRP A 297 -14.67 -16.01 0.92
C TRP A 297 -14.87 -14.51 1.16
N GLY A 298 -16.02 -14.16 1.71
CA GLY A 298 -16.42 -12.78 1.96
C GLY A 298 -17.81 -12.48 1.44
N ARG A 299 -18.06 -11.23 1.06
CA ARG A 299 -19.36 -10.78 0.55
C ARG A 299 -19.80 -11.58 -0.68
N SER A 300 -21.06 -11.99 -0.72
CA SER A 300 -21.59 -12.95 -1.69
C SER A 300 -21.52 -12.50 -3.16
N ASP A 301 -21.61 -11.19 -3.42
CA ASP A 301 -21.45 -10.60 -4.76
C ASP A 301 -19.98 -10.46 -5.21
N ARG A 302 -19.03 -10.68 -4.30
CA ARG A 302 -17.58 -10.59 -4.53
C ARG A 302 -16.84 -11.92 -4.36
N ASN A 303 -17.50 -12.95 -3.82
CA ASN A 303 -16.88 -14.24 -3.50
C ASN A 303 -17.17 -15.36 -4.52
N ASP A 304 -18.04 -15.11 -5.49
CA ASP A 304 -18.38 -16.08 -6.54
C ASP A 304 -17.22 -16.22 -7.54
N VAL A 305 -16.43 -17.28 -7.37
CA VAL A 305 -15.44 -17.70 -8.36
C VAL A 305 -16.18 -18.41 -9.50
N PRO A 306 -16.11 -17.90 -10.75
CA PRO A 306 -16.70 -18.58 -11.89
C PRO A 306 -16.25 -20.04 -11.98
N SER A 307 -17.16 -20.95 -12.32
CA SER A 307 -16.88 -22.40 -12.31
C SER A 307 -15.69 -22.80 -13.19
N GLU A 308 -15.43 -22.03 -14.25
CA GLU A 308 -14.28 -22.19 -15.14
C GLU A 308 -12.96 -21.89 -14.44
N ILE A 309 -12.93 -20.85 -13.59
CA ILE A 309 -11.78 -20.45 -12.77
C ILE A 309 -11.61 -21.41 -11.59
N ALA A 310 -12.70 -21.84 -10.97
CA ALA A 310 -12.68 -22.78 -9.84
C ALA A 310 -12.09 -24.16 -10.21
N ARG A 311 -12.10 -24.52 -11.50
CA ARG A 311 -11.50 -25.77 -12.02
C ARG A 311 -10.02 -25.63 -12.35
N LEU A 312 -9.46 -24.42 -12.34
CA LEU A 312 -8.05 -24.21 -12.66
C LEU A 312 -7.15 -24.74 -11.54
N ASN A 313 -6.02 -25.30 -11.95
CA ASN A 313 -4.96 -25.83 -11.09
C ASN A 313 -3.57 -25.38 -11.58
N ASP A 314 -3.54 -24.21 -12.23
CA ASP A 314 -2.35 -23.62 -12.82
C ASP A 314 -2.20 -22.12 -12.47
N ILE A 315 -2.97 -21.60 -11.50
CA ILE A 315 -2.78 -20.24 -10.99
C ILE A 315 -1.42 -20.12 -10.30
N VAL A 316 -0.66 -19.09 -10.65
CA VAL A 316 0.66 -18.82 -10.06
C VAL A 316 0.69 -17.57 -9.19
N SER A 317 -0.18 -16.59 -9.44
CA SER A 317 -0.30 -15.40 -8.62
C SER A 317 -1.68 -14.77 -8.71
N LEU A 318 -2.06 -14.05 -7.66
CA LEU A 318 -3.30 -13.28 -7.55
C LEU A 318 -2.97 -11.78 -7.48
N SER A 319 -3.85 -10.97 -8.05
CA SER A 319 -3.88 -9.52 -7.96
C SER A 319 -5.33 -9.08 -7.72
N SER A 320 -5.53 -7.90 -7.17
CA SER A 320 -6.85 -7.40 -6.81
C SER A 320 -6.95 -5.89 -6.99
N THR A 321 -8.14 -5.46 -7.42
CA THR A 321 -8.63 -4.10 -7.26
C THR A 321 -9.46 -4.05 -5.97
N ASN A 322 -10.08 -2.91 -5.67
CA ASN A 322 -11.00 -2.78 -4.54
C ASN A 322 -12.23 -3.71 -4.63
N SER A 323 -12.53 -4.25 -5.82
CA SER A 323 -13.78 -4.98 -6.04
C SER A 323 -13.70 -6.14 -7.03
N ALA A 324 -12.52 -6.41 -7.59
CA ALA A 324 -12.29 -7.53 -8.51
C ALA A 324 -10.97 -8.23 -8.20
N PHE A 325 -10.85 -9.46 -8.68
CA PHE A 325 -9.63 -10.25 -8.64
C PHE A 325 -9.17 -10.58 -10.06
N SER A 326 -7.86 -10.71 -10.21
CA SER A 326 -7.22 -11.26 -11.39
C SER A 326 -6.18 -12.29 -11.00
N ALA A 327 -6.02 -13.33 -11.82
CA ALA A 327 -5.07 -14.39 -11.59
C ALA A 327 -4.22 -14.65 -12.83
N LEU A 328 -2.90 -14.66 -12.64
CA LEU A 328 -1.93 -15.09 -13.64
C LEU A 328 -1.82 -16.61 -13.60
N ARG A 329 -1.85 -17.23 -14.77
CA ARG A 329 -1.71 -18.69 -14.94
C ARG A 329 -0.31 -19.07 -15.38
N ALA A 330 0.08 -20.32 -15.14
CA ALA A 330 1.39 -20.86 -15.49
C ALA A 330 1.67 -20.84 -17.00
N ASN A 331 0.63 -20.88 -17.82
CA ASN A 331 0.69 -20.72 -19.27
C ASN A 331 0.78 -19.23 -19.71
N ARG A 332 0.97 -18.29 -18.78
CA ARG A 332 1.05 -16.84 -19.00
C ARG A 332 -0.23 -16.20 -19.57
N SER A 333 -1.38 -16.85 -19.47
CA SER A 333 -2.67 -16.21 -19.67
C SER A 333 -3.21 -15.65 -18.35
N VAL A 334 -4.25 -14.82 -18.43
CA VAL A 334 -4.88 -14.20 -17.25
C VAL A 334 -6.36 -14.56 -17.21
N VAL A 335 -6.91 -14.63 -16.00
CA VAL A 335 -8.36 -14.66 -15.76
C VAL A 335 -8.72 -13.56 -14.77
N ALA A 336 -9.96 -13.08 -14.82
CA ALA A 336 -10.47 -12.07 -13.89
C ALA A 336 -11.91 -12.42 -13.49
N TRP A 337 -12.31 -11.98 -12.29
CA TRP A 337 -13.67 -12.12 -11.79
C TRP A 337 -13.97 -11.06 -10.72
N GLY A 338 -15.25 -10.90 -10.38
CA GLY A 338 -15.74 -9.87 -9.47
C GLY A 338 -16.47 -8.76 -10.21
N ASP A 339 -16.33 -7.52 -9.73
CA ASP A 339 -17.04 -6.37 -10.28
C ASP A 339 -16.75 -6.11 -11.76
N LEU A 340 -17.79 -5.96 -12.56
CA LEU A 340 -17.65 -5.82 -14.02
C LEU A 340 -16.90 -4.54 -14.40
N ASP A 341 -17.23 -3.42 -13.76
CA ASP A 341 -16.68 -2.10 -14.09
C ASP A 341 -15.26 -1.89 -13.52
N ASN A 342 -14.92 -2.60 -12.44
CA ASN A 342 -13.64 -2.50 -11.76
C ASN A 342 -12.65 -3.63 -12.11
N GLY A 343 -12.76 -4.19 -13.32
CA GLY A 343 -11.79 -5.13 -13.88
C GLY A 343 -12.12 -6.61 -13.74
N GLY A 344 -13.32 -6.96 -13.29
CA GLY A 344 -13.81 -8.33 -13.16
C GLY A 344 -14.19 -9.00 -14.49
N ILE A 345 -14.39 -8.22 -15.56
CA ILE A 345 -14.47 -8.74 -16.94
C ILE A 345 -13.12 -8.57 -17.62
N LEU A 346 -12.58 -9.67 -18.14
CA LEU A 346 -11.39 -9.65 -18.98
C LEU A 346 -11.79 -9.40 -20.45
N PRO A 347 -11.27 -8.35 -21.11
CA PRO A 347 -11.50 -8.12 -22.54
C PRO A 347 -11.02 -9.29 -23.40
N LEU A 348 -11.69 -9.55 -24.53
CA LEU A 348 -11.42 -10.72 -25.38
C LEU A 348 -10.00 -10.73 -25.97
N ASP A 349 -9.49 -9.57 -26.34
CA ASP A 349 -8.12 -9.38 -26.83
C ASP A 349 -7.09 -9.73 -25.75
N VAL A 350 -7.34 -9.35 -24.49
CA VAL A 350 -6.49 -9.72 -23.35
C VAL A 350 -6.64 -11.20 -22.99
N ALA A 351 -7.86 -11.75 -23.05
CA ALA A 351 -8.14 -13.15 -22.72
C ALA A 351 -7.47 -14.16 -23.68
N GLN A 352 -7.11 -13.73 -24.89
CA GLN A 352 -6.41 -14.54 -25.88
C GLN A 352 -4.88 -14.52 -25.69
N LEU A 353 -4.35 -13.64 -24.82
CA LEU A 353 -2.91 -13.54 -24.58
C LEU A 353 -2.40 -14.70 -23.74
N ASN A 354 -1.17 -15.12 -24.07
CA ASN A 354 -0.43 -16.19 -23.38
C ASN A 354 1.04 -15.79 -23.17
N ASP A 355 1.30 -14.50 -23.10
CA ASP A 355 2.62 -13.91 -22.94
C ASP A 355 2.69 -12.92 -21.77
N ILE A 356 1.71 -12.93 -20.86
CA ILE A 356 1.71 -12.07 -19.68
C ILE A 356 2.78 -12.51 -18.69
N VAL A 357 3.60 -11.56 -18.25
CA VAL A 357 4.72 -11.79 -17.32
C VAL A 357 4.59 -11.01 -16.01
N GLY A 358 3.67 -10.04 -15.94
CA GLY A 358 3.41 -9.28 -14.72
C GLY A 358 2.01 -8.68 -14.70
N LEU A 359 1.46 -8.52 -13.50
CA LEU A 359 0.16 -7.88 -13.24
C LEU A 359 0.35 -6.79 -12.19
N SER A 360 -0.27 -5.63 -12.45
CA SER A 360 -0.36 -4.50 -11.52
C SER A 360 -1.82 -4.05 -11.45
N ALA A 361 -2.23 -3.53 -10.30
CA ALA A 361 -3.61 -3.08 -10.07
C ALA A 361 -3.65 -1.69 -9.46
N THR A 362 -4.61 -0.88 -9.88
CA THR A 362 -5.11 0.29 -9.15
C THR A 362 -6.35 -0.11 -8.35
N ASN A 363 -7.05 0.85 -7.75
CA ASN A 363 -8.29 0.57 -7.02
C ASN A 363 -9.41 0.03 -7.93
N SER A 364 -9.35 0.25 -9.24
CA SER A 364 -10.46 -0.08 -10.17
C SER A 364 -10.00 -0.61 -11.55
N ALA A 365 -8.71 -0.80 -11.77
CA ALA A 365 -8.19 -1.31 -13.04
C ALA A 365 -6.98 -2.21 -12.85
N PHE A 366 -6.71 -3.03 -13.86
CA PHE A 366 -5.53 -3.86 -13.97
C PHE A 366 -4.70 -3.45 -15.19
N ALA A 367 -3.38 -3.57 -15.07
CA ALA A 367 -2.44 -3.49 -16.17
C ALA A 367 -1.55 -4.74 -16.19
N ALA A 368 -1.28 -5.26 -17.38
CA ALA A 368 -0.49 -6.46 -17.57
C ALA A 368 0.72 -6.18 -18.49
N LEU A 369 1.91 -6.51 -17.98
CA LEU A 369 3.15 -6.47 -18.75
C LEU A 369 3.26 -7.76 -19.57
N ARG A 370 3.50 -7.62 -20.87
CA ARG A 370 3.69 -8.72 -21.81
C ARG A 370 5.17 -9.03 -22.03
N ALA A 371 5.47 -10.25 -22.44
CA ALA A 371 6.85 -10.71 -22.69
C ALA A 371 7.50 -9.96 -23.86
N ASP A 372 6.70 -9.43 -24.78
CA ASP A 372 7.15 -8.54 -25.87
C ASP A 372 7.39 -7.09 -25.42
N ARG A 373 7.34 -6.81 -24.10
CA ARG A 373 7.56 -5.50 -23.47
C ARG A 373 6.53 -4.44 -23.85
N SER A 374 5.35 -4.85 -24.29
CA SER A 374 4.16 -4.00 -24.35
C SER A 374 3.30 -4.15 -23.09
N VAL A 375 2.32 -3.26 -22.93
CA VAL A 375 1.37 -3.28 -21.81
C VAL A 375 -0.06 -3.27 -22.34
N VAL A 376 -0.94 -4.02 -21.69
CA VAL A 376 -2.39 -3.97 -21.87
C VAL A 376 -3.05 -3.63 -20.54
N ALA A 377 -4.23 -3.03 -20.56
CA ALA A 377 -4.98 -2.70 -19.35
C ALA A 377 -6.48 -2.92 -19.54
N TRP A 378 -7.19 -3.14 -18.43
CA TRP A 378 -8.64 -3.28 -18.41
C TRP A 378 -9.23 -2.85 -17.07
N GLY A 379 -10.56 -2.69 -17.02
CA GLY A 379 -11.28 -2.10 -15.89
C GLY A 379 -11.60 -0.63 -16.14
N LYS A 380 -11.75 0.16 -15.08
CA LYS A 380 -12.23 1.53 -15.19
C LYS A 380 -11.22 2.43 -15.92
N PRO A 381 -11.59 3.09 -17.04
CA PRO A 381 -10.65 3.91 -17.81
C PRO A 381 -10.02 5.05 -17.01
N SER A 382 -10.80 5.73 -16.16
CA SER A 382 -10.30 6.87 -15.36
C SER A 382 -9.24 6.49 -14.34
N THR A 383 -9.09 5.19 -14.01
CA THR A 383 -8.06 4.68 -13.10
C THR A 383 -7.00 3.85 -13.84
N GLY A 384 -6.83 4.09 -15.14
CA GLY A 384 -5.81 3.45 -15.96
C GLY A 384 -6.23 2.15 -16.66
N GLY A 385 -7.53 1.80 -16.65
CA GLY A 385 -8.07 0.64 -17.37
C GLY A 385 -8.04 0.75 -18.90
N PHE A 386 -7.52 1.86 -19.42
CA PHE A 386 -7.26 2.10 -20.84
C PHE A 386 -5.81 2.57 -21.01
N VAL A 387 -5.04 1.88 -21.85
CA VAL A 387 -3.66 2.29 -22.19
C VAL A 387 -3.71 3.34 -23.30
N PRO A 388 -3.18 4.56 -23.09
CA PRO A 388 -3.14 5.59 -24.12
C PRO A 388 -2.35 5.14 -25.36
N PRO A 389 -2.73 5.58 -26.59
CA PRO A 389 -2.05 5.17 -27.83
C PRO A 389 -0.53 5.41 -27.85
N GLU A 390 -0.06 6.47 -27.18
CA GLU A 390 1.35 6.82 -27.05
C GLU A 390 2.14 5.76 -26.27
N ILE A 391 1.49 5.11 -25.30
CA ILE A 391 2.07 4.05 -24.47
C ILE A 391 1.81 2.67 -25.10
N ALA A 392 0.63 2.46 -25.71
CA ALA A 392 0.23 1.19 -26.32
C ALA A 392 1.15 0.76 -27.48
N LYS A 393 1.82 1.72 -28.15
CA LYS A 393 2.79 1.45 -29.22
C LYS A 393 4.20 1.09 -28.71
N LEU A 394 4.46 1.18 -27.40
CA LEU A 394 5.77 0.90 -26.83
C LEU A 394 6.02 -0.62 -26.74
N GLN A 395 7.26 -1.02 -27.01
CA GLN A 395 7.77 -2.39 -26.92
C GLN A 395 9.07 -2.45 -26.12
N ASP A 396 9.23 -1.51 -25.19
CA ASP A 396 10.42 -1.34 -24.37
C ASP A 396 10.10 -1.15 -22.89
N ILE A 397 8.88 -1.52 -22.45
CA ILE A 397 8.49 -1.47 -21.04
C ILE A 397 9.14 -2.64 -20.28
N VAL A 398 9.75 -2.33 -19.14
CA VAL A 398 10.43 -3.31 -18.27
C VAL A 398 9.70 -3.56 -16.96
N SER A 399 8.95 -2.58 -16.46
CA SER A 399 8.12 -2.72 -15.26
C SER A 399 6.91 -1.78 -15.33
N VAL A 400 5.84 -2.17 -14.62
CA VAL A 400 4.64 -1.36 -14.44
C VAL A 400 4.35 -1.26 -12.95
N ASP A 401 4.40 -0.05 -12.41
CA ASP A 401 4.03 0.26 -11.03
C ASP A 401 2.66 0.94 -11.01
N SER A 402 2.03 1.02 -9.84
CA SER A 402 0.70 1.62 -9.69
C SER A 402 0.57 2.44 -8.41
N SER A 403 -0.31 3.44 -8.45
CA SER A 403 -0.92 4.06 -7.27
C SER A 403 -2.36 3.56 -7.10
N GLY A 404 -3.14 4.19 -6.22
CA GLY A 404 -4.57 3.90 -6.11
C GLY A 404 -5.38 4.25 -7.36
N SER A 405 -4.93 5.15 -8.22
CA SER A 405 -5.70 5.61 -9.39
C SER A 405 -4.94 5.68 -10.71
N ALA A 406 -3.64 5.40 -10.75
CA ALA A 406 -2.83 5.51 -11.95
C ALA A 406 -1.76 4.43 -12.04
N PHE A 407 -1.22 4.26 -13.24
CA PHE A 407 -0.08 3.40 -13.51
C PHE A 407 1.11 4.23 -14.00
N THR A 408 2.32 3.71 -13.78
CA THR A 408 3.54 4.18 -14.42
C THR A 408 4.31 3.01 -15.01
N ALA A 409 4.91 3.21 -16.18
CA ALA A 409 5.74 2.22 -16.86
C ALA A 409 7.18 2.74 -16.96
N LEU A 410 8.13 1.91 -16.54
CA LEU A 410 9.55 2.14 -16.76
C LEU A 410 9.96 1.53 -18.10
N ARG A 411 10.70 2.27 -18.90
CA ARG A 411 11.22 1.84 -20.19
C ARG A 411 12.69 1.43 -20.10
N THR A 412 13.19 0.63 -21.06
CA THR A 412 14.59 0.17 -21.08
C THR A 412 15.61 1.30 -21.17
N ASN A 413 15.21 2.47 -21.67
CA ASN A 413 16.05 3.67 -21.76
C ASN A 413 16.06 4.51 -20.48
N GLY A 414 15.43 4.03 -19.39
CA GLY A 414 15.34 4.73 -18.11
C GLY A 414 14.17 5.71 -17.99
N LYS A 415 13.50 6.04 -19.11
CA LYS A 415 12.37 6.97 -19.10
C LYS A 415 11.14 6.36 -18.43
N ARG A 416 10.34 7.21 -17.78
CA ARG A 416 9.04 6.82 -17.21
C ARG A 416 7.88 7.52 -17.90
N VAL A 417 6.77 6.80 -18.02
CA VAL A 417 5.50 7.30 -18.58
C VAL A 417 4.36 6.86 -17.67
N GLY A 418 3.38 7.72 -17.44
CA GLY A 418 2.21 7.47 -16.59
C GLY A 418 0.90 7.52 -17.36
N TRP A 419 -0.15 6.89 -16.83
CA TRP A 419 -1.53 7.04 -17.33
C TRP A 419 -2.55 6.71 -16.24
N GLY A 420 -3.81 7.11 -16.46
CA GLY A 420 -4.87 7.05 -15.45
C GLY A 420 -4.91 8.33 -14.62
N GLY A 421 -5.32 8.24 -13.35
CA GLY A 421 -5.32 9.40 -12.45
C GLY A 421 -6.37 10.45 -12.77
N GLY A 422 -7.50 10.06 -13.38
CA GLY A 422 -8.61 10.95 -13.72
C GLY A 422 -8.77 11.26 -15.21
N ASP A 423 -7.81 10.87 -16.06
CA ASP A 423 -7.92 10.97 -17.51
C ASP A 423 -7.42 9.72 -18.25
N ILE A 424 -7.39 9.79 -19.59
CA ILE A 424 -6.99 8.72 -20.50
C ILE A 424 -5.74 9.09 -21.34
N LYS A 425 -4.97 10.10 -20.89
CA LYS A 425 -3.79 10.60 -21.60
C LYS A 425 -2.53 9.91 -21.09
N ALA A 426 -1.49 9.94 -21.92
CA ALA A 426 -0.15 9.63 -21.47
C ALA A 426 0.45 10.87 -20.80
N HIS A 427 1.13 10.65 -19.68
CA HIS A 427 1.85 11.68 -18.92
C HIS A 427 3.32 11.26 -18.75
N GLY A 428 4.18 12.19 -18.38
CA GLY A 428 5.55 11.92 -17.95
C GLY A 428 6.58 12.66 -18.78
N GLU A 429 7.60 11.98 -19.29
CA GLU A 429 8.66 12.65 -20.09
C GLU A 429 8.24 13.14 -21.49
N TYR A 430 6.93 13.28 -21.73
CA TYR A 430 6.35 13.96 -22.88
C TYR A 430 5.88 15.38 -22.56
N ASP A 431 5.81 15.75 -21.27
CA ASP A 431 5.23 16.99 -20.74
C ASP A 431 6.27 18.00 -20.25
#